data_AF-A0A0D6TKU4-F1
#
_entry.id   AF-A0A0D6TKU4-F1
#
_cell.length_a   1.000
_cell.length_b   1.000
_cell.length_c   1.000
_cell.angle_alpha   90.00
_cell.angle_beta   90.00
_cell.angle_gamma   90.00
#
_symmetry.space_group_name_H-M   'P 1'
#
loop_
_entity.id
_entity.type
_entity.pdbx_description
1 polymer ?
#
loop_
_entity_poly.entity_id
_entity_poly.type
_entity_poly.pdbx_seq_one_letter_code
_entity_poly.pdbx_strand_id
1 'polypeptide(L)'
;MVVEETPAVEEVVMDETPVTEIIKLEEVEGAFTTTELNLKPGTYSFEVTNNGIDHEVAFVLAPNKEDIQESDFIADAMLTKTIKDGETASSKVPVTLEKGEYVYFCPLNNTPKYKLIVE
;
A
#
# COMPACT_ATOMS: atom_id res chain seq x y z
N MET A 1 26.80 -19.96 -49.64
CA MET A 1 25.58 -19.16 -49.90
C MET A 1 24.47 -20.17 -50.09
N VAL A 2 23.41 -20.24 -49.29
CA VAL A 2 22.76 -19.23 -48.46
C VAL A 2 22.05 -19.97 -47.32
N VAL A 3 22.28 -19.44 -46.10
CA VAL A 3 21.53 -19.48 -44.83
C VAL A 3 20.78 -20.75 -44.37
N GLU A 4 21.22 -21.23 -43.21
CA GLU A 4 20.38 -21.90 -42.23
C GLU A 4 19.46 -20.85 -41.60
N GLU A 5 18.15 -21.06 -41.69
CA GLU A 5 17.19 -20.29 -40.89
C GLU A 5 16.80 -21.11 -39.67
N THR A 6 17.47 -20.83 -38.56
CA THR A 6 16.96 -21.12 -37.22
C THR A 6 15.68 -20.31 -37.00
N PRO A 7 14.52 -20.93 -36.73
CA PRO A 7 13.38 -20.16 -36.25
C PRO A 7 13.73 -19.58 -34.87
N ALA A 8 13.63 -18.26 -34.76
CA ALA A 8 13.66 -17.58 -33.48
C ALA A 8 12.54 -18.15 -32.60
N VAL A 9 12.93 -18.68 -31.44
CA VAL A 9 11.97 -18.97 -30.37
C VAL A 9 11.51 -17.61 -29.88
N GLU A 10 10.30 -17.25 -30.27
CA GLU A 10 9.53 -16.15 -29.72
C GLU A 10 9.43 -16.38 -28.21
N GLU A 11 10.11 -15.54 -27.45
CA GLU A 11 10.01 -15.48 -26.00
C GLU A 11 8.56 -15.08 -25.70
N VAL A 12 7.71 -16.10 -25.46
CA VAL A 12 6.39 -15.91 -24.90
C VAL A 12 6.60 -15.38 -23.49
N VAL A 13 6.73 -14.06 -23.37
CA VAL A 13 6.61 -13.33 -22.12
C VAL A 13 5.23 -13.67 -21.57
N MET A 14 5.21 -14.56 -20.60
CA MET A 14 4.04 -14.85 -19.81
C MET A 14 3.63 -13.54 -19.14
N ASP A 15 2.36 -13.20 -19.28
CA ASP A 15 1.69 -12.10 -18.59
C ASP A 15 1.77 -12.39 -17.08
N GLU A 16 2.87 -12.00 -16.46
CA GLU A 16 3.09 -12.08 -15.01
C GLU A 16 2.04 -11.18 -14.37
N THR A 17 0.92 -11.75 -13.92
CA THR A 17 0.03 -11.01 -13.03
C THR A 17 0.88 -10.56 -11.84
N PRO A 18 0.98 -9.26 -11.55
CA PRO A 18 1.87 -8.79 -10.49
C PRO A 18 1.47 -9.46 -9.17
N VAL A 19 2.42 -10.17 -8.56
CA VAL A 19 2.22 -10.82 -7.26
C VAL A 19 1.87 -9.72 -6.26
N THR A 20 0.67 -9.82 -5.67
CA THR A 20 0.23 -8.88 -4.64
C THR A 20 0.80 -9.30 -3.30
N GLU A 21 1.65 -8.46 -2.71
CA GLU A 21 2.15 -8.65 -1.35
C GLU A 21 1.19 -7.99 -0.34
N ILE A 22 0.93 -8.65 0.79
CA ILE A 22 0.04 -8.13 1.84
C ILE A 22 0.89 -7.49 2.93
N ILE A 23 0.72 -6.18 3.12
CA ILE A 23 1.36 -5.43 4.20
C ILE A 23 0.37 -5.33 5.36
N LYS A 24 0.73 -5.96 6.50
CA LYS A 24 -0.09 -5.93 7.71
C LYS A 24 0.35 -4.76 8.59
N LEU A 25 -0.60 -3.92 8.97
CA LEU A 25 -0.41 -2.79 9.87
C LEU A 25 -1.39 -2.88 11.03
N GLU A 26 -1.02 -2.28 12.15
CA GLU A 26 -1.80 -2.27 13.36
C GLU A 26 -1.81 -0.87 13.94
N GLU A 27 -3.00 -0.38 14.26
CA GLU A 27 -3.20 0.88 14.97
C GLU A 27 -3.44 0.63 16.45
N VAL A 28 -2.80 1.46 17.26
CA VAL A 28 -3.07 1.68 18.68
C VAL A 28 -3.40 3.16 18.89
N GLU A 29 -3.79 3.56 20.10
CA GLU A 29 -4.17 4.96 20.37
C GLU A 29 -3.09 5.96 19.92
N GLY A 30 -3.42 6.82 18.96
CA GLY A 30 -2.53 7.85 18.43
C GLY A 30 -1.40 7.38 17.51
N ALA A 31 -1.30 6.08 17.18
CA ALA A 31 -0.15 5.57 16.42
C ALA A 31 -0.42 4.30 15.61
N PHE A 32 0.43 4.07 14.61
CA PHE A 32 0.66 2.72 14.07
C PHE A 32 1.82 2.09 14.85
N THR A 33 1.77 0.77 15.09
CA THR A 33 2.88 0.03 15.72
C THR A 33 4.11 -0.05 14.82
N THR A 34 3.89 -0.02 13.51
CA THR A 34 4.94 0.13 12.49
C THR A 34 5.03 1.61 12.13
N THR A 35 6.21 2.21 12.32
CA THR A 35 6.42 3.66 12.15
C THR A 35 7.20 4.03 10.87
N GLU A 36 7.72 3.04 10.15
CA GLU A 36 8.39 3.21 8.86
C GLU A 36 8.29 1.92 8.03
N LEU A 37 8.11 2.06 6.72
CA LEU A 37 8.13 0.97 5.76
C LEU A 37 9.17 1.26 4.67
N ASN A 38 9.97 0.24 4.33
CA ASN A 38 10.90 0.27 3.19
C ASN A 38 10.56 -0.90 2.28
N LEU A 39 10.03 -0.60 1.10
CA LEU A 39 9.51 -1.56 0.12
C LEU A 39 10.28 -1.48 -1.19
N LYS A 40 10.17 -2.52 -2.01
CA LYS A 40 10.58 -2.45 -3.42
C LYS A 40 9.42 -1.95 -4.27
N PRO A 41 9.65 -1.45 -5.50
CA PRO A 41 8.55 -1.22 -6.44
C PRO A 41 7.74 -2.51 -6.65
N GLY A 42 6.42 -2.42 -6.56
CA GLY A 42 5.55 -3.61 -6.57
C GLY A 42 4.08 -3.30 -6.30
N THR A 43 3.26 -4.34 -6.26
CA THR A 43 1.81 -4.25 -6.01
C THR A 43 1.49 -4.76 -4.60
N TYR A 44 0.78 -3.94 -3.82
CA TYR A 44 0.57 -4.15 -2.39
C TYR A 44 -0.91 -4.07 -2.00
N SER A 45 -1.35 -4.94 -1.10
CA SER A 45 -2.62 -4.80 -0.38
C SER A 45 -2.33 -4.50 1.08
N PHE A 46 -2.95 -3.46 1.64
CA PHE A 46 -2.75 -3.09 3.04
C PHE A 46 -3.85 -3.73 3.89
N GLU A 47 -3.48 -4.48 4.91
CA GLU A 47 -4.39 -5.06 5.89
C GLU A 47 -4.16 -4.35 7.24
N VAL A 48 -5.16 -3.61 7.71
CA VAL A 48 -5.04 -2.78 8.90
C VAL A 48 -5.93 -3.31 10.00
N THR A 49 -5.39 -3.46 11.21
CA THR A 49 -6.11 -3.89 12.42
C THR A 49 -6.21 -2.74 13.41
N ASN A 50 -7.38 -2.52 13.97
CA ASN A 50 -7.56 -1.65 15.14
C ASN A 50 -7.37 -2.48 16.41
N ASN A 51 -6.34 -2.18 17.20
CA ASN A 51 -6.04 -2.89 18.44
C ASN A 51 -6.30 -2.00 19.66
N GLY A 52 -7.53 -2.04 20.19
CA GLY A 52 -7.88 -1.43 21.46
C GLY A 52 -8.28 0.04 21.41
N ILE A 53 -8.55 0.61 20.22
CA ILE A 53 -8.97 2.00 20.09
C ILE A 53 -10.50 2.08 20.20
N ASP A 54 -11.00 2.93 21.09
CA ASP A 54 -12.42 3.01 21.47
C ASP A 54 -13.34 3.67 20.43
N HIS A 55 -12.81 4.00 19.26
CA HIS A 55 -13.51 4.60 18.13
C HIS A 55 -13.11 3.93 16.81
N GLU A 56 -13.85 4.26 15.75
CA GLU A 56 -13.54 3.77 14.41
C GLU A 56 -12.28 4.44 13.84
N VAL A 57 -11.44 3.65 13.19
CA VAL A 57 -10.21 4.14 12.53
C VAL A 57 -10.25 3.88 11.02
N ALA A 58 -9.34 4.53 10.30
CA ALA A 58 -9.23 4.50 8.85
C ALA A 58 -7.76 4.46 8.42
N PHE A 59 -7.48 4.08 7.19
CA PHE A 59 -6.14 4.13 6.63
C PHE A 59 -6.10 5.03 5.41
N VAL A 60 -5.12 5.93 5.38
CA VAL A 60 -4.82 6.80 4.24
C VAL A 60 -3.39 6.55 3.82
N LEU A 61 -3.18 6.41 2.51
CA LEU A 61 -1.88 6.47 1.85
C LEU A 61 -1.88 7.66 0.88
N ALA A 62 -0.81 8.43 0.84
CA ALA A 62 -0.64 9.56 -0.05
C ALA A 62 0.85 9.76 -0.42
N PRO A 63 1.16 10.45 -1.53
CA PRO A 63 2.53 10.90 -1.79
C PRO A 63 3.08 11.77 -0.64
N ASN A 64 4.37 11.66 -0.36
CA ASN A 64 5.01 12.49 0.66
C ASN A 64 5.19 13.93 0.14
N LYS A 65 4.40 14.87 0.66
CA LYS A 65 4.53 16.32 0.40
C LYS A 65 4.05 17.13 1.61
N GLU A 66 4.42 18.41 1.64
CA GLU A 66 4.15 19.32 2.76
C GLU A 66 2.64 19.45 3.05
N ASP A 67 1.86 19.85 2.04
CA ASP A 67 0.42 20.03 2.14
C ASP A 67 -0.34 18.90 1.44
N ILE A 68 -0.67 17.85 2.20
CA ILE A 68 -1.51 16.73 1.73
C ILE A 68 -2.98 17.12 1.90
N GLN A 69 -3.73 17.09 0.81
CA GLN A 69 -5.17 17.26 0.74
C GLN A 69 -5.86 15.92 0.48
N GLU A 70 -7.17 15.83 0.71
CA GLU A 70 -7.93 14.60 0.42
C GLU A 70 -7.84 14.17 -1.05
N SER A 71 -7.69 15.14 -1.98
CA SER A 71 -7.48 14.86 -3.40
C SER A 71 -6.17 14.15 -3.72
N ASP A 72 -5.23 14.12 -2.78
CA ASP A 72 -3.95 13.44 -2.92
C ASP A 72 -3.97 12.01 -2.38
N PHE A 73 -5.06 11.61 -1.74
CA PHE A 73 -5.18 10.28 -1.20
C PHE A 73 -5.23 9.27 -2.34
N ILE A 74 -4.48 8.18 -2.19
CA ILE A 74 -4.54 7.05 -3.09
C ILE A 74 -5.81 6.27 -2.73
N ALA A 75 -6.92 6.61 -3.39
CA ALA A 75 -8.26 6.11 -3.06
C ALA A 75 -8.34 4.57 -3.02
N ASP A 76 -7.54 3.91 -3.85
CA ASP A 76 -7.39 2.47 -3.98
C ASP A 76 -6.76 1.82 -2.73
N ALA A 77 -5.86 2.54 -2.06
CA ALA A 77 -5.19 2.11 -0.82
C ALA A 77 -6.09 2.21 0.41
N MET A 78 -7.14 3.04 0.36
CA MET A 78 -8.06 3.20 1.49
C MET A 78 -8.77 1.89 1.83
N LEU A 79 -9.13 1.71 3.09
CA LEU A 79 -9.92 0.55 3.50
C LEU A 79 -11.31 0.54 2.84
N THR A 80 -11.86 -0.67 2.70
CA THR A 80 -13.25 -0.87 2.23
C THR A 80 -14.30 -0.26 3.17
N LYS A 81 -13.97 -0.14 4.45
CA LYS A 81 -14.76 0.51 5.50
C LYS A 81 -13.83 1.03 6.61
N THR A 82 -14.32 1.95 7.44
CA THR A 82 -13.71 2.19 8.75
C THR A 82 -13.80 0.94 9.62
N ILE A 83 -12.86 0.78 10.56
CA ILE A 83 -12.73 -0.43 11.39
C ILE A 83 -12.84 -0.10 12.88
N LYS A 84 -13.61 -0.90 13.60
CA LYS A 84 -13.82 -0.79 15.06
C LYS A 84 -12.75 -1.58 15.82
N ASP A 85 -12.69 -1.41 17.13
CA ASP A 85 -11.84 -2.22 18.01
C ASP A 85 -11.94 -3.72 17.70
N GLY A 86 -10.78 -4.35 17.51
CA GLY A 86 -10.63 -5.77 17.19
C GLY A 86 -10.97 -6.14 15.75
N GLU A 87 -11.39 -5.19 14.91
CA GLU A 87 -11.61 -5.44 13.49
C GLU A 87 -10.35 -5.24 12.66
N THR A 88 -10.28 -6.02 11.56
CA THR A 88 -9.27 -5.90 10.52
C THR A 88 -9.98 -5.67 9.18
N ALA A 89 -9.44 -4.79 8.33
CA ALA A 89 -9.88 -4.64 6.95
C ALA A 89 -8.71 -4.43 6.00
N SER A 90 -8.92 -4.79 4.73
CA SER A 90 -7.96 -4.57 3.67
C SER A 90 -8.27 -3.31 2.85
N SER A 91 -7.28 -2.82 2.11
CA SER A 91 -7.45 -1.80 1.07
C SER A 91 -8.51 -2.24 0.04
N LYS A 92 -9.17 -1.27 -0.60
CA LYS A 92 -10.23 -1.53 -1.60
C LYS A 92 -9.71 -2.37 -2.75
N VAL A 93 -8.52 -2.04 -3.25
CA VAL A 93 -7.83 -2.78 -4.29
C VAL A 93 -6.33 -2.81 -3.99
N PRO A 94 -5.57 -3.75 -4.58
CA PRO A 94 -4.11 -3.71 -4.55
C PRO A 94 -3.60 -2.45 -5.26
N VAL A 95 -2.55 -1.84 -4.71
CA VAL A 95 -1.95 -0.59 -5.18
C VAL A 95 -0.55 -0.86 -5.68
N THR A 96 -0.28 -0.47 -6.92
CA THR A 96 1.09 -0.46 -7.44
C THR A 96 1.82 0.77 -6.95
N LEU A 97 2.93 0.56 -6.25
CA LEU A 97 3.82 1.61 -5.78
C LEU A 97 5.08 1.63 -6.64
N GLU A 98 5.36 2.80 -7.19
CA GLU A 98 6.61 3.06 -7.91
C GLU A 98 7.67 3.60 -6.94
N LYS A 99 8.92 3.64 -7.39
CA LYS A 99 10.01 4.24 -6.63
C LYS A 99 9.65 5.68 -6.21
N GLY A 100 9.71 5.96 -4.91
CA GLY A 100 9.30 7.25 -4.37
C GLY A 100 9.08 7.22 -2.87
N GLU A 101 8.69 8.38 -2.33
CA GLU A 101 8.31 8.53 -0.93
C GLU A 101 6.80 8.76 -0.81
N TYR A 102 6.20 8.01 0.09
CA TYR A 102 4.80 8.08 0.46
C TYR A 102 4.69 8.28 1.97
N VAL A 103 3.50 8.66 2.42
CA VAL A 103 3.13 8.65 3.82
C VAL A 103 1.83 7.89 4.04
N TYR A 104 1.75 7.20 5.17
CA TYR A 104 0.51 6.63 5.68
C TYR A 104 0.16 7.19 7.05
N PHE A 105 -1.14 7.33 7.30
CA PHE A 105 -1.67 7.88 8.54
C PHE A 105 -3.17 7.55 8.69
N CYS A 106 -3.69 7.77 9.89
CA CYS A 106 -5.10 7.67 10.21
C CYS A 106 -5.61 9.01 10.75
N PRO A 107 -6.43 9.75 9.97
CA PRO A 107 -6.97 11.03 10.42
C PRO A 107 -8.00 10.87 11.56
N LEU A 108 -8.62 9.69 11.68
CA LEU A 108 -9.60 9.42 12.75
C LEU A 108 -8.94 9.11 14.10
N ASN A 109 -7.72 8.57 14.08
CA ASN A 109 -6.90 8.24 15.26
C ASN A 109 -5.80 9.29 15.53
N ASN A 110 -5.80 10.42 14.82
CA ASN A 110 -4.81 11.51 14.94
C ASN A 110 -3.34 11.04 14.91
N THR A 111 -3.01 10.04 14.08
CA THR A 111 -1.65 9.53 14.03
C THR A 111 -0.70 10.53 13.37
N PRO A 112 0.61 10.46 13.67
CA PRO A 112 1.63 11.03 12.80
C PRO A 112 1.51 10.52 11.35
N LYS A 113 2.09 11.28 10.42
CA LYS A 113 2.36 10.81 9.06
C LYS A 113 3.63 9.97 9.07
N TYR A 114 3.49 8.66 8.94
CA TYR A 114 4.61 7.71 8.90
C TYR A 114 5.11 7.51 7.47
N LYS A 115 6.41 7.29 7.31
CA LYS A 115 7.03 7.19 5.99
C LYS A 115 6.91 5.78 5.41
N LEU A 116 6.62 5.72 4.11
CA LEU A 116 6.77 4.54 3.29
C LEU A 116 7.69 4.90 2.13
N ILE A 117 8.87 4.31 2.10
CA ILE A 117 9.90 4.52 1.07
C ILE A 117 9.88 3.32 0.13
N VAL A 118 9.90 3.59 -1.18
CA VAL A 118 9.96 2.56 -2.22
C VAL A 118 11.26 2.72 -3.00
N GLU A 119 12.15 1.72 -2.97
CA GLU A 119 13.49 1.78 -3.59
C GLU A 119 13.96 0.53 -4.33
#